data_AF-A0A966RDS8-F1
#
_entry.id   AF-A0A966RDS8-F1
#
_cell.length_a   1.000
_cell.length_b   1.000
_cell.length_c   1.000
_cell.angle_alpha   90.00
_cell.angle_beta   90.00
_cell.angle_gamma   90.00
#
_symmetry.space_group_name_H-M   'P 1'
#
loop_
_entity.id
_entity.type
_entity.pdbx_description
1 polymer ?
#
loop_
_entity_poly.entity_id
_entity_poly.type
_entity_poly.pdbx_seq_one_letter_code
_entity_poly.pdbx_strand_id
1 'polypeptide(L)'
;MYNLLSLGLPWIGIGPKESHLGDLLKELGEGTGCASLRHGDGVALARLIQDRAAKPVSDPARLKSVGEQFRESVLAPRLAKIITNSVNTEALRA
;
A
#
# COMPACT_ATOMS: atom_id res chain seq x y z
N MET A 1 7.55 2.97 0.29
CA MET A 1 6.14 3.31 0.01
C MET A 1 5.45 3.90 1.24
N TYR A 2 5.52 3.28 2.42
CA TYR A 2 4.84 3.80 3.62
C TYR A 2 5.25 5.23 4.02
N ASN A 3 6.52 5.62 3.81
CA ASN A 3 6.97 7.00 3.99
C ASN A 3 6.28 8.00 3.05
N LEU A 4 5.89 7.58 1.85
CA LEU A 4 5.13 8.43 0.93
C LEU A 4 3.69 8.58 1.44
N LEU A 5 3.09 7.49 1.91
CA LEU A 5 1.76 7.51 2.50
C LEU A 5 1.68 8.39 3.74
N SER A 6 2.65 8.33 4.64
CA SER A 6 2.69 9.18 5.84
C SER A 6 2.78 10.68 5.51
N LEU A 7 3.38 11.01 4.36
CA LEU A 7 3.43 12.38 3.83
C LEU A 7 2.17 12.76 3.03
N GLY A 8 1.28 11.81 2.74
CA GLY A 8 0.10 12.02 1.89
C GLY A 8 0.46 12.15 0.41
N LEU A 9 1.54 11.52 -0.03
CA LEU A 9 2.05 11.60 -1.40
C LEU A 9 1.66 10.34 -2.20
N PRO A 10 1.16 10.52 -3.44
CA PRO A 10 0.87 9.40 -4.33
C PRO A 10 2.15 8.73 -4.83
N TRP A 11 2.04 7.47 -5.24
CA TRP A 11 3.16 6.69 -5.78
C TRP A 11 2.75 5.88 -7.00
N ILE A 12 3.71 5.59 -7.88
CA ILE A 12 3.56 4.65 -8.99
C ILE A 12 4.49 3.47 -8.75
N GLY A 13 3.92 2.27 -8.68
CA GLY A 13 4.67 1.04 -8.47
C GLY A 13 4.85 0.28 -9.78
N ILE A 14 6.01 -0.36 -9.94
CA ILE A 14 6.29 -1.23 -11.09
C ILE A 14 6.54 -2.64 -10.56
N GLY A 15 5.75 -3.62 -11.00
CA GLY A 15 5.87 -4.98 -10.51
C GLY A 15 4.72 -5.90 -10.91
N PRO A 16 4.72 -7.15 -10.42
CA PRO A 16 3.64 -8.09 -10.65
C PRO A 16 2.35 -7.64 -9.97
N LYS A 17 1.21 -8.03 -10.54
CA LYS A 17 -0.14 -7.74 -10.01
C LYS A 17 -0.33 -8.30 -8.60
N GLU A 18 0.18 -9.51 -8.38
CA GLU A 18 0.21 -10.18 -7.07
C GLU A 18 1.43 -9.68 -6.32
N SER A 19 1.29 -8.53 -5.70
CA SER A 19 2.32 -7.93 -4.86
C SER A 19 1.66 -7.11 -3.76
N HIS A 20 2.43 -6.82 -2.72
CA HIS A 20 2.00 -5.93 -1.65
C HIS A 20 1.52 -4.56 -2.18
N LEU A 21 2.10 -4.07 -3.28
CA LEU A 21 1.65 -2.84 -3.93
C LEU A 21 0.24 -2.97 -4.50
N GLY A 22 -0.09 -4.13 -5.08
CA GLY A 22 -1.43 -4.43 -5.57
C GLY A 22 -2.46 -4.51 -4.43
N ASP A 23 -2.08 -5.12 -3.30
CA ASP A 23 -2.97 -5.17 -2.13
C ASP A 23 -3.22 -3.80 -1.52
N LEU A 24 -2.17 -2.97 -1.46
CA LEU A 24 -2.32 -1.61 -0.97
C LEU A 24 -3.20 -0.76 -1.89
N LEU A 25 -3.13 -0.93 -3.20
CA LEU A 25 -4.02 -0.21 -4.12
C LEU A 25 -5.50 -0.56 -3.89
N LYS A 26 -5.80 -1.82 -3.57
CA LYS A 26 -7.16 -2.23 -3.19
C LYS A 26 -7.61 -1.52 -1.91
N GLU A 27 -6.71 -1.39 -0.93
CA GLU A 27 -7.01 -0.71 0.33
C GLU A 27 -7.17 0.80 0.13
N LEU A 28 -6.31 1.44 -0.66
CA LEU A 28 -6.37 2.87 -0.96
C LEU A 28 -7.67 3.26 -1.68
N GLY A 29 -8.11 2.45 -2.63
CA GLY A 29 -9.24 2.75 -3.50
C GLY A 29 -8.88 3.75 -4.61
N GLU A 30 -9.90 4.15 -5.37
CA GLU A 30 -9.76 5.07 -6.49
C GLU A 30 -9.50 6.51 -6.03
N GLY A 31 -9.05 7.37 -6.95
CA GLY A 31 -8.88 8.81 -6.68
C GLY A 31 -7.66 9.21 -5.83
N THR A 32 -6.87 8.25 -5.34
CA THR A 32 -5.67 8.53 -4.53
C THR A 32 -4.44 8.94 -5.34
N GLY A 33 -4.52 8.88 -6.68
CA GLY A 33 -3.39 9.15 -7.57
C GLY A 33 -2.38 8.01 -7.67
N CYS A 34 -2.47 7.01 -6.79
CA CYS A 34 -1.59 5.84 -6.81
C CYS A 34 -1.93 4.90 -7.96
N ALA A 35 -0.91 4.21 -8.46
CA ALA A 35 -1.09 3.23 -9.53
C ALA A 35 -0.01 2.14 -9.47
N SER A 36 -0.28 1.00 -10.10
CA SER A 36 0.71 -0.05 -10.34
C SER A 36 0.68 -0.47 -11.80
N LEU A 37 1.86 -0.58 -12.39
CA LEU A 37 2.09 -1.01 -13.77
C LEU A 37 2.94 -2.28 -13.76
N ARG A 38 2.85 -3.07 -14.84
CA ARG A 38 3.71 -4.24 -15.01
C ARG A 38 5.10 -3.81 -15.47
N HIS A 39 6.07 -4.68 -15.23
CA HIS A 39 7.40 -4.49 -15.80
C HIS A 39 7.31 -4.50 -17.34
N GLY A 40 8.02 -3.58 -18.00
CA GLY A 40 8.01 -3.43 -19.46
C GLY A 40 6.99 -2.42 -20.01
N ASP A 41 6.04 -1.94 -19.20
CA ASP A 41 4.98 -1.00 -19.64
C ASP A 41 5.47 0.47 -19.67
N GLY A 42 6.61 0.74 -20.32
CA GLY A 42 7.23 2.07 -20.34
C GLY A 42 6.36 3.16 -20.97
N VAL A 43 5.63 2.83 -22.05
CA VAL A 43 4.69 3.76 -22.71
C VAL A 43 3.54 4.13 -21.79
N ALA A 44 2.98 3.16 -21.06
CA ALA A 44 1.89 3.40 -20.13
C ALA A 44 2.37 4.24 -18.93
N LEU A 45 3.60 4.01 -18.44
CA LEU A 45 4.20 4.81 -17.39
C LEU A 45 4.38 6.27 -17.82
N ALA A 46 4.96 6.51 -18.99
CA ALA A 46 5.16 7.86 -19.51
C ALA A 46 3.83 8.62 -19.65
N ARG A 47 2.81 7.95 -20.22
CA ARG A 47 1.47 8.52 -20.35
C ARG A 47 0.85 8.85 -18.98
N LEU A 48 0.94 7.93 -18.02
CA LEU A 48 0.40 8.14 -16.68
C LEU A 48 1.07 9.34 -15.99
N ILE A 49 2.38 9.49 -16.10
CA ILE A 49 3.11 10.64 -15.54
C ILE A 49 2.63 11.95 -16.18
N GLN A 50 2.50 11.98 -17.50
CA GLN A 50 2.00 13.16 -18.22
C GLN A 50 0.57 13.52 -17.81
N ASP A 51 -0.32 12.53 -17.74
CA ASP A 51 -1.72 12.72 -17.32
C ASP A 51 -1.80 13.28 -15.90
N ARG A 52 -0.97 12.77 -14.97
CA ARG A 52 -0.92 13.25 -13.58
C ARG A 52 -0.26 14.62 -13.44
N ALA A 53 0.70 14.95 -14.29
CA ALA A 53 1.30 16.28 -14.33
C ALA A 53 0.30 17.34 -14.83
N ALA A 54 -0.49 17.00 -15.87
CA ALA A 54 -1.52 17.89 -16.41
C ALA A 54 -2.73 18.01 -15.49
N LYS A 55 -3.15 16.90 -14.86
CA LYS A 55 -4.27 16.84 -13.93
C LYS A 55 -3.87 16.07 -12.68
N PRO A 56 -3.34 16.77 -11.65
CA PRO A 56 -3.01 16.15 -10.38
C PRO A 56 -4.22 15.47 -9.77
N VAL A 57 -4.02 14.23 -9.33
CA VAL A 57 -5.01 13.46 -8.58
C VAL A 57 -4.33 12.98 -7.33
N SER A 58 -4.89 13.31 -6.17
CA SER A 58 -4.39 12.89 -4.87
C SER A 58 -5.50 13.03 -3.84
N ASP A 59 -5.52 12.12 -2.87
CA ASP A 59 -6.27 12.26 -1.63
C ASP A 59 -5.28 12.09 -0.45
N PRO A 60 -4.63 13.18 -0.01
CA PRO A 60 -3.63 13.11 1.05
C PRO A 60 -4.20 12.58 2.37
N ALA A 61 -5.48 12.83 2.66
CA ALA A 61 -6.12 12.36 3.89
C ALA A 61 -6.29 10.84 3.86
N ARG A 62 -6.76 10.29 2.74
CA ARG A 62 -6.85 8.84 2.53
C ARG A 62 -5.47 8.18 2.58
N LEU A 63 -4.49 8.74 1.87
CA LEU A 63 -3.12 8.22 1.83
C LEU A 63 -2.50 8.14 3.23
N LYS A 64 -2.64 9.20 4.03
CA LYS A 64 -2.18 9.21 5.42
C LYS A 64 -2.92 8.19 6.26
N SER A 65 -4.25 8.15 6.18
CA SER A 65 -5.08 7.22 6.93
C SER A 65 -4.70 5.76 6.70
N VAL A 66 -4.43 5.36 5.45
CA VAL A 66 -3.92 4.01 5.15
C VAL A 66 -2.49 3.84 5.68
N GLY A 67 -1.61 4.83 5.49
CA GLY A 67 -0.24 4.80 5.99
C GLY A 67 -0.13 4.60 7.51
N GLU A 68 -1.06 5.15 8.29
CA GLU A 68 -1.12 4.98 9.75
C GLU A 68 -1.22 3.51 10.17
N GLN A 69 -1.87 2.66 9.37
CA GLN A 69 -2.05 1.24 9.68
C GLN A 69 -0.75 0.43 9.61
N PHE A 70 0.29 0.99 8.96
CA PHE A 70 1.60 0.36 8.76
C PHE A 70 2.69 0.95 9.66
N ARG A 71 2.34 1.80 10.64
CA ARG A 71 3.29 2.27 11.65
C ARG A 71 3.74 1.11 12.55
N GLU A 72 4.98 1.17 13.00
CA GLU A 72 5.54 0.17 13.93
C GLU A 72 4.68 0.01 15.18
N SER A 73 4.22 1.12 15.77
CA SER A 73 3.34 1.12 16.95
C SER A 73 2.00 0.40 16.73
N VAL A 74 1.60 0.18 15.47
CA VAL A 74 0.41 -0.59 15.09
C VAL A 74 0.79 -2.03 14.73
N LEU A 75 1.87 -2.23 13.97
CA LEU A 75 2.28 -3.53 13.45
C LEU A 75 2.90 -4.43 14.52
N ALA A 76 3.76 -3.90 15.40
CA ALA A 76 4.44 -4.71 16.40
C ALA A 76 3.47 -5.39 17.39
N PRO A 77 2.46 -4.69 17.95
CA PRO A 77 1.45 -5.35 18.80
C PRO A 77 0.59 -6.36 18.04
N ARG A 78 0.26 -6.08 16.76
CA ARG A 78 -0.49 -7.01 15.91
C ARG A 78 0.29 -8.30 15.67
N LEU A 79 1.58 -8.20 15.38
CA LEU A 79 2.46 -9.35 15.19
C LEU A 79 2.56 -10.19 16.48
N ALA A 80 2.77 -9.54 17.63
CA ALA A 80 2.83 -10.22 18.92
C ALA A 80 1.54 -11.03 19.18
N LYS A 81 0.36 -10.45 18.89
CA LYS A 81 -0.93 -11.13 19.03
C LYS A 81 -1.07 -12.33 18.09
N ILE A 82 -0.56 -12.26 16.87
CA ILE A 82 -0.60 -13.39 15.93
C ILE A 82 0.25 -14.54 16.49
N ILE A 83 1.47 -14.25 16.93
CA ILE A 83 2.40 -15.25 17.48
C ILE A 83 1.79 -15.93 18.72
N THR A 84 1.27 -15.16 19.68
CA THR A 84 0.69 -15.74 20.91
C THR A 84 -0.55 -16.60 20.63
N ASN A 85 -1.39 -16.18 19.69
CA ASN A 85 -2.57 -16.95 19.29
C ASN A 85 -2.19 -18.26 18.58
N SER A 86 -1.16 -18.25 17.73
CA SER A 86 -0.67 -19.46 17.06
C SER A 86 -0.17 -20.49 18.07
N VAL A 87 0.62 -20.06 19.06
CA VAL A 87 1.15 -20.95 20.12
C VAL A 87 0.02 -21.56 20.95
N ASN A 88 -0.98 -20.77 21.34
CA ASN A 88 -2.12 -21.27 22.11
C ASN A 88 -3.00 -22.25 21.31
N THR A 89 -3.09 -22.08 19.98
CA THR A 89 -3.87 -22.97 19.12
C THR A 89 -3.20 -24.33 18.95
N GLU A 90 -1.86 -24.39 18.95
CA GLU A 90 -1.11 -25.66 18.96
C GLU A 90 -1.23 -26.38 20.30
N ALA A 91 -1.17 -25.65 21.42
CA ALA A 91 -1.35 -26.23 22.76
C ALA A 91 -2.75 -26.81 23.00
N LEU A 92 -3.78 -26.33 22.30
CA LEU A 92 -5.15 -26.87 22.35
C LEU A 92 -5.37 -28.10 21.44
N ARG A 93 -4.39 -28.42 20.59
CA ARG A 93 -4.44 -29.56 19.65
C ARG A 93 -3.54 -30.74 20.06
N ALA A 94 -2.72 -30.56 21.09
CA ALA A 94 -1.86 -31.58 21.69
C ALA A 94 -2.54 -32.23 22.90
#